data_AF-A0A7W8D6A6-F1
#
_entry.id   AF-A0A7W8D6A6-F1
#
_cell.length_a   1.000
_cell.length_b   1.000
_cell.length_c   1.000
_cell.angle_alpha   90.00
_cell.angle_beta   90.00
_cell.angle_gamma   90.00
#
_symmetry.space_group_name_H-M   'P 1'
#
loop_
_entity.id
_entity.type
_entity.pdbx_description
1 polymer ?
#
loop_
_entity_poly.entity_id
_entity_poly.type
_entity_poly.pdbx_seq_one_letter_code
_entity_poly.pdbx_strand_id
1 'polypeptide(L)'
;MLFYDLAENALANYERLVAAADAVGACTKKWRIDAQGRVSDPKYHAGAGHLVKRSATFFDRHHAFPYLALNVDAPMARSDSALFVFLPDRLLVKERGVIGAVSYENLRASARDGRFIEEESVPSDAQVVGRTWRYVNKRGGPDRRFKYNRQLPVCAYNELDLESDSGLRARFSLSRAGAAQALSAWLNSQRA
;
A
#
# COMPACT_ATOMS: atom_id res chain seq x y z
N MET A 1 12.70 14.80 20.00
CA MET A 1 13.19 13.42 19.84
C MET A 1 12.22 12.53 20.60
N LEU A 2 11.72 11.48 19.95
CA LEU A 2 10.90 10.45 20.58
C LEU A 2 11.82 9.26 20.87
N PHE A 3 11.82 8.82 22.11
CA PHE A 3 12.71 7.78 22.59
C PHE A 3 11.90 6.56 23.02
N TYR A 4 12.30 5.40 22.52
CA TYR A 4 11.69 4.10 22.82
C TYR A 4 12.66 3.27 23.65
N ASP A 5 12.27 2.97 24.88
CA ASP A 5 12.92 1.97 25.72
C ASP A 5 12.07 0.69 25.64
N LEU A 6 12.50 -0.27 24.82
CA LEU A 6 11.74 -1.48 24.54
C LEU A 6 12.28 -2.65 25.37
N ALA A 7 11.43 -3.22 26.22
CA ALA A 7 11.70 -4.51 26.82
C ALA A 7 11.87 -5.60 25.73
N GLU A 8 12.52 -6.71 26.06
CA GLU A 8 12.89 -7.76 25.11
C GLU A 8 11.71 -8.27 24.26
N ASN A 9 10.55 -8.47 24.88
CA ASN A 9 9.33 -8.88 24.19
C ASN A 9 8.79 -7.80 23.24
N ALA A 10 8.83 -6.53 23.63
CA ALA A 10 8.41 -5.40 22.81
C ALA A 10 9.37 -5.18 21.64
N LEU A 11 10.67 -5.36 21.86
CA LEU A 11 11.70 -5.30 20.82
C LEU A 11 11.51 -6.42 19.80
N ALA A 12 11.38 -7.67 20.23
CA ALA A 12 11.11 -8.80 19.34
C ALA A 12 9.79 -8.62 18.56
N ASN A 13 8.76 -8.05 19.19
CA ASN A 13 7.52 -7.71 18.50
C ASN A 13 7.74 -6.65 17.42
N TYR A 14 8.52 -5.61 17.73
CA TYR A 14 8.85 -4.54 16.79
C TYR A 14 9.71 -5.03 15.62
N GLU A 15 10.66 -5.94 15.86
CA GLU A 15 11.45 -6.57 14.79
C GLU A 15 10.57 -7.34 13.80
N ARG A 16 9.47 -7.97 14.27
CA ARG A 16 8.48 -8.60 13.38
C ARG A 16 7.73 -7.60 12.53
N LEU A 17 7.35 -6.44 13.07
CA LEU A 17 6.78 -5.33 12.28
C LEU A 17 7.76 -4.89 11.20
N VAL A 18 9.01 -4.68 11.59
CA VAL A 18 10.09 -4.21 10.73
C VAL A 18 10.34 -5.21 9.59
N ALA A 19 10.47 -6.51 9.88
CA ALA A 19 10.63 -7.55 8.87
C ALA A 19 9.43 -7.66 7.93
N ALA A 20 8.21 -7.50 8.45
CA ALA A 20 6.99 -7.51 7.65
C ALA A 20 6.90 -6.29 6.72
N ALA A 21 7.30 -5.11 7.19
CA ALA A 21 7.35 -3.90 6.38
C ALA A 21 8.46 -3.97 5.31
N ASP A 22 9.60 -4.59 5.61
CA ASP A 22 10.65 -4.87 4.63
C ASP A 22 10.20 -5.78 3.49
N ALA A 23 9.39 -6.80 3.80
CA ALA A 23 8.80 -7.64 2.76
C ALA A 23 7.93 -6.81 1.79
N VAL A 24 7.22 -5.80 2.29
CA VAL A 24 6.51 -4.82 1.46
C VAL A 24 7.51 -3.95 0.70
N GLY A 25 8.55 -3.45 1.35
CA GLY A 25 9.63 -2.64 0.76
C GLY A 25 10.39 -3.33 -0.37
N ALA A 26 10.52 -4.65 -0.33
CA ALA A 26 11.17 -5.45 -1.36
C ALA A 26 10.37 -5.57 -2.67
N CYS A 27 9.11 -5.13 -2.71
CA CYS A 27 8.33 -5.11 -3.96
C CYS A 27 8.95 -4.13 -4.97
N THR A 28 8.98 -4.50 -6.25
CA THR A 28 9.56 -3.67 -7.32
C THR A 28 8.72 -2.42 -7.58
N LYS A 29 7.39 -2.56 -7.63
CA LYS A 29 6.46 -1.42 -7.69
C LYS A 29 5.53 -1.41 -6.48
N LYS A 30 5.38 -0.21 -5.92
CA LYS A 30 4.55 0.10 -4.76
C LYS A 30 3.79 1.37 -5.08
N TRP A 31 2.47 1.31 -5.00
CA TRP A 31 1.59 2.43 -5.30
C TRP A 31 0.70 2.70 -4.09
N ARG A 32 0.56 3.96 -3.71
CA ARG A 32 -0.58 4.39 -2.89
C ARG A 32 -1.72 4.73 -3.83
N ILE A 33 -2.89 4.24 -3.48
CA ILE A 33 -4.12 4.49 -4.21
C ILE A 33 -4.85 5.66 -3.56
N ASP A 34 -4.88 6.80 -4.25
CA ASP A 34 -5.55 8.00 -3.78
C ASP A 34 -7.06 7.84 -4.05
N ALA A 35 -7.80 7.34 -3.05
CA ALA A 35 -9.24 7.22 -3.17
C ALA A 35 -9.89 8.62 -3.05
N GLN A 36 -10.26 9.23 -4.17
CA GLN A 36 -11.27 10.28 -4.17
C GLN A 36 -12.65 9.61 -4.01
N GLY A 37 -13.17 9.58 -2.78
CA GLY A 37 -14.52 9.14 -2.49
C GLY A 37 -14.69 7.66 -2.11
N ARG A 38 -15.82 7.36 -1.48
CA ARG A 38 -16.18 6.06 -0.94
C ARG A 38 -16.50 5.09 -2.08
N VAL A 39 -15.48 4.43 -2.64
CA VAL A 39 -15.70 3.42 -3.70
C VAL A 39 -16.28 2.15 -3.07
N SER A 40 -17.59 1.99 -3.20
CA SER A 40 -18.39 0.84 -2.75
C SER A 40 -18.56 -0.21 -3.86
N ASP A 41 -17.61 -0.34 -4.79
CA ASP A 41 -17.82 -1.25 -5.92
C ASP A 41 -16.55 -2.00 -6.35
N PRO A 42 -16.37 -3.27 -5.94
CA PRO A 42 -15.24 -4.11 -6.34
C PRO A 42 -15.26 -4.54 -7.82
N LYS A 43 -16.26 -4.15 -8.62
CA LYS A 43 -16.42 -4.58 -10.01
C LYS A 43 -15.69 -3.73 -11.06
N TYR A 44 -14.99 -2.65 -10.68
CA TYR A 44 -14.45 -1.67 -11.62
C TYR A 44 -12.98 -1.87 -12.07
N HIS A 45 -12.37 -3.02 -11.82
CA HIS A 45 -10.95 -3.26 -12.15
C HIS A 45 -10.66 -3.66 -13.61
N ALA A 46 -11.67 -3.78 -14.48
CA ALA A 46 -11.53 -4.41 -15.80
C ALA A 46 -11.34 -3.46 -17.01
N GLY A 47 -11.27 -2.14 -16.83
CA GLY A 47 -11.11 -1.25 -18.00
C GLY A 47 -11.09 0.26 -17.75
N ALA A 48 -11.17 0.72 -16.50
CA ALA A 48 -11.10 2.13 -16.16
C ALA A 48 -9.71 2.49 -15.59
N GLY A 49 -8.65 2.31 -16.38
CA GLY A 49 -7.27 2.61 -15.98
C GLY A 49 -7.00 4.08 -15.63
N HIS A 50 -7.95 4.99 -15.92
CA HIS A 50 -7.77 6.44 -15.77
C HIS A 50 -8.40 7.08 -14.52
N LEU A 51 -9.25 6.38 -13.76
CA LEU A 51 -10.04 7.04 -12.70
C LEU A 51 -9.44 6.95 -11.30
N VAL A 52 -8.51 6.03 -11.09
CA VAL A 52 -7.85 5.89 -9.79
C VAL A 52 -6.52 6.62 -9.84
N LYS A 53 -6.45 7.79 -9.21
CA LYS A 53 -5.18 8.48 -9.03
C LYS A 53 -4.29 7.61 -8.13
N ARG A 54 -3.06 7.38 -8.59
CA ARG A 54 -2.05 6.63 -7.86
C ARG A 54 -0.81 7.48 -7.69
N SER A 55 -0.13 7.29 -6.57
CA SER A 55 1.15 7.92 -6.28
C SER A 55 2.19 6.83 -6.01
N ALA A 56 3.37 6.96 -6.63
CA ALA A 56 4.48 6.05 -6.34
C ALA A 56 4.79 6.14 -4.84
N THR A 57 4.99 4.99 -4.20
CA THR A 57 5.27 4.93 -2.77
C THR A 57 6.59 4.23 -2.52
N PHE A 58 7.43 4.87 -1.72
CA PHE A 58 8.68 4.30 -1.26
C PHE A 58 8.46 3.71 0.13
N PHE A 59 8.98 2.51 0.34
CA PHE A 59 9.00 1.84 1.62
C PHE A 59 10.45 1.67 2.02
N ASP A 60 10.86 2.37 3.06
CA ASP A 60 12.23 2.41 3.56
C ASP A 60 12.21 2.55 5.08
N ARG A 61 13.39 2.54 5.70
CA ARG A 61 13.53 2.73 7.15
C ARG A 61 14.31 4.00 7.41
N HIS A 62 13.85 4.78 8.39
CA HIS A 62 14.58 5.96 8.86
C HIS A 62 14.44 6.11 10.37
N HIS A 63 15.51 6.52 11.03
CA HIS A 63 15.48 6.99 12.41
C HIS A 63 15.14 8.48 12.54
N ALA A 64 15.02 9.23 11.44
CA ALA A 64 14.66 10.64 11.48
C ALA A 64 13.93 11.11 10.22
N PHE A 65 13.04 12.09 10.39
CA PHE A 65 12.40 12.85 9.31
C PHE A 65 12.03 14.26 9.82
N PRO A 66 11.59 15.20 8.96
CA PRO A 66 11.32 16.57 9.41
C PRO A 66 10.43 16.60 10.65
N TYR A 67 10.92 17.27 11.69
CA TYR A 67 10.26 17.48 12.99
C TYR A 67 10.15 16.24 13.90
N LEU A 68 10.70 15.07 13.52
CA LEU A 68 10.75 13.88 14.38
C LEU A 68 12.08 13.13 14.25
N ALA A 69 12.76 12.95 15.38
CA ALA A 69 13.92 12.07 15.52
C ALA A 69 13.56 10.91 16.45
N LEU A 70 13.97 9.70 16.10
CA LEU A 70 13.73 8.44 16.78
C LEU A 70 15.07 7.81 17.16
N ASN A 71 15.08 7.01 18.22
CA ASN A 71 16.22 6.14 18.55
C ASN A 71 16.13 4.74 17.91
N VAL A 72 15.09 4.49 17.11
CA VAL A 72 14.83 3.24 16.40
C VAL A 72 14.66 3.53 14.90
N ASP A 73 15.08 2.59 14.04
CA ASP A 73 14.84 2.68 12.60
C ASP A 73 13.40 2.26 12.28
N ALA A 74 12.55 3.26 12.02
CA ALA A 74 11.14 3.02 11.76
C ALA A 74 10.87 2.77 10.27
N PRO A 75 10.09 1.72 9.93
CA PRO A 75 9.57 1.58 8.58
C PRO A 75 8.67 2.78 8.23
N MET A 76 8.84 3.29 7.02
CA MET A 76 8.10 4.43 6.49
C MET A 76 7.55 4.11 5.12
N ALA A 77 6.29 4.46 4.88
CA ALA A 77 5.70 4.48 3.54
C ALA A 77 5.51 5.94 3.11
N ARG A 78 6.21 6.37 2.07
CA ARG A 78 6.20 7.76 1.59
C ARG A 78 5.69 7.85 0.17
N SER A 79 4.62 8.61 -0.04
CA SER A 79 4.19 9.11 -1.34
C SER A 79 4.43 10.61 -1.45
N ASP A 80 4.06 11.20 -2.59
CA ASP A 80 4.07 12.65 -2.80
C ASP A 80 3.14 13.41 -1.84
N SER A 81 2.06 12.76 -1.42
CA SER A 81 0.93 13.36 -0.69
C SER A 81 0.83 12.94 0.77
N ALA A 82 1.51 11.85 1.18
CA ALA A 82 1.52 11.39 2.56
C ALA A 82 2.79 10.66 2.98
N LEU A 83 2.99 10.65 4.30
CA LEU A 83 4.01 9.86 4.99
C LEU A 83 3.32 9.05 6.09
N PHE A 84 3.56 7.74 6.08
CA PHE A 84 3.15 6.80 7.11
C PHE A 84 4.41 6.33 7.83
N VAL A 85 4.45 6.41 9.16
CA VAL A 85 5.59 5.97 9.97
C VAL A 85 5.10 4.93 10.97
N PHE A 86 5.60 3.72 10.83
CA PHE A 86 5.24 2.58 11.67
C PHE A 86 6.17 2.56 12.90
N LEU A 87 5.67 3.10 14.01
CA LEU A 87 6.38 3.11 15.29
C LEU A 87 6.07 1.84 16.08
N PRO A 88 6.81 1.52 17.16
CA PRO A 88 6.55 0.34 17.96
C PRO A 88 5.10 0.18 18.47
N ASP A 89 4.41 1.30 18.75
CA ASP A 89 3.10 1.32 19.42
C ASP A 89 1.97 1.96 18.59
N ARG A 90 2.29 2.69 17.51
CA ARG A 90 1.32 3.45 16.73
C ARG A 90 1.76 3.72 15.30
N LEU A 91 0.78 4.03 14.45
CA LEU A 91 1.01 4.58 13.13
C LEU A 91 0.94 6.11 13.18
N LEU A 92 2.02 6.80 12.84
CA LEU A 92 1.94 8.23 12.52
C LEU A 92 1.61 8.41 11.05
N VAL A 93 0.71 9.35 10.76
CA VAL A 93 0.32 9.69 9.39
C VAL A 93 0.43 11.20 9.22
N LYS A 94 1.22 11.64 8.24
CA LYS A 94 1.25 13.03 7.79
C LYS A 94 0.63 13.11 6.41
N GLU A 95 -0.46 13.84 6.27
CA GLU A 95 -1.14 14.05 5.00
C GLU A 95 -1.76 15.45 4.96
N ARG A 96 -1.65 16.14 3.81
CA ARG A 96 -2.18 17.51 3.62
C ARG A 96 -1.76 18.52 4.70
N GLY A 97 -0.53 18.39 5.20
CA GLY A 97 0.02 19.26 6.24
C GLY A 97 -0.44 18.93 7.67
N VAL A 98 -1.37 17.99 7.85
CA VAL A 98 -1.84 17.53 9.15
C VAL A 98 -1.08 16.28 9.55
N ILE A 99 -0.68 16.20 10.82
CA ILE A 99 -0.07 15.01 11.43
C ILE A 99 -1.09 14.42 12.40
N GLY A 100 -1.38 13.13 12.23
CA GLY A 100 -2.22 12.33 13.12
C GLY A 100 -1.47 11.10 13.60
N ALA A 101 -1.95 10.52 14.70
CA ALA A 101 -1.46 9.28 15.25
C ALA A 101 -2.64 8.31 15.45
N VAL A 102 -2.44 7.04 15.07
CA VAL A 102 -3.43 5.98 15.23
C VAL A 102 -2.80 4.84 16.02
N SER A 103 -3.33 4.55 17.21
CA SER A 103 -2.96 3.35 17.96
C SER A 103 -3.26 2.10 17.14
N TYR A 104 -2.40 1.09 17.21
CA TYR A 104 -2.63 -0.16 16.48
C TYR A 104 -3.88 -0.92 16.94
N GLU A 105 -4.32 -0.73 18.19
CA GLU A 105 -5.58 -1.27 18.69
C GLU A 105 -6.80 -0.83 17.84
N ASN A 106 -6.73 0.41 17.33
CA ASN A 106 -7.78 1.04 16.52
C ASN A 106 -7.51 0.95 15.01
N LEU A 107 -6.45 0.24 14.59
CA LEU A 107 -6.06 0.11 13.19
C LEU A 107 -6.43 -1.27 12.65
N ARG A 108 -7.26 -1.30 11.62
CA ARG A 108 -7.59 -2.52 10.88
C ARG A 108 -6.71 -2.59 9.64
N ALA A 109 -6.10 -3.74 9.42
CA ALA A 109 -5.35 -4.02 8.19
C ALA A 109 -6.03 -5.16 7.42
N SER A 110 -6.07 -5.07 6.10
CA SER A 110 -6.46 -6.21 5.26
C SER A 110 -5.51 -6.35 4.08
N ALA A 111 -5.02 -7.57 3.87
CA ALA A 111 -4.22 -7.94 2.71
C ALA A 111 -5.03 -8.89 1.83
N ARG A 112 -5.18 -8.56 0.55
CA ARG A 112 -5.86 -9.42 -0.44
C ARG A 112 -5.14 -9.40 -1.76
N ASP A 113 -5.36 -10.43 -2.55
CA ASP A 113 -4.92 -10.41 -3.94
C ASP A 113 -5.83 -9.49 -4.77
N GLY A 114 -5.18 -8.67 -5.57
CA GLY A 114 -5.79 -7.73 -6.51
C GLY A 114 -5.22 -7.93 -7.90
N ARG A 115 -5.84 -7.26 -8.87
CA ARG A 115 -5.36 -7.24 -10.26
C ARG A 115 -5.02 -5.82 -10.64
N PHE A 116 -3.86 -5.66 -11.25
CA PHE A 116 -3.35 -4.37 -11.67
C PHE A 116 -2.99 -4.38 -13.15
N ILE A 117 -3.44 -3.37 -13.91
CA ILE A 117 -3.12 -3.22 -15.33
C ILE A 117 -1.82 -2.43 -15.45
N GLU A 118 -0.77 -3.04 -15.98
CA GLU A 118 0.50 -2.35 -16.22
C GLU A 118 0.54 -1.76 -17.63
N GLU A 119 0.50 -0.44 -17.74
CA GLU A 119 0.58 0.25 -19.02
C GLU A 119 2.01 0.41 -19.54
N GLU A 120 2.97 0.51 -18.64
CA GLU A 120 4.38 0.73 -18.97
C GLU A 120 5.10 -0.62 -19.07
N SER A 121 5.97 -0.90 -18.10
CA SER A 121 6.67 -2.17 -17.94
C SER A 121 6.05 -3.01 -16.83
N VAL A 122 6.01 -4.33 -17.05
CA VAL A 122 5.66 -5.28 -16.00
C VAL A 122 6.83 -5.35 -15.00
N PRO A 123 6.59 -5.21 -13.68
CA PRO A 123 7.61 -5.43 -12.66
C PRO A 123 8.18 -6.86 -12.72
N SER A 124 9.46 -7.02 -12.44
CA SER A 124 10.12 -8.34 -12.48
C SER A 124 9.59 -9.34 -11.45
N ASP A 125 8.99 -8.84 -10.36
CA ASP A 125 8.39 -9.65 -9.28
C ASP A 125 6.88 -9.83 -9.44
N ALA A 126 6.29 -9.32 -10.52
CA ALA A 126 4.86 -9.41 -10.77
C ALA A 126 4.51 -10.63 -11.63
N GLN A 127 3.43 -11.33 -11.25
CA GLN A 127 2.90 -12.42 -12.05
C GLN A 127 1.82 -11.90 -13.02
N VAL A 128 2.01 -12.08 -14.32
CA VAL A 128 0.97 -11.78 -15.31
C VAL A 128 -0.12 -12.86 -15.26
N VAL A 129 -1.35 -12.47 -14.90
CA VAL A 129 -2.51 -13.37 -14.75
C VAL A 129 -3.57 -13.16 -15.83
N GLY A 130 -3.36 -12.22 -16.75
CA GLY A 130 -4.26 -11.96 -17.85
C GLY A 130 -3.78 -10.84 -18.76
N ARG A 131 -4.61 -10.51 -19.73
CA ARG A 131 -4.42 -9.36 -20.62
C ARG A 131 -5.76 -8.67 -20.84
N THR A 132 -5.73 -7.36 -21.00
CA THR A 132 -6.90 -6.55 -21.37
C THR A 132 -6.53 -5.62 -22.53
N TRP A 133 -7.51 -5.00 -23.17
CA TRP A 133 -7.25 -3.98 -24.20
C TRP A 133 -7.08 -2.62 -23.55
N ARG A 134 -6.21 -1.76 -24.10
CA ARG A 134 -6.07 -0.37 -23.64
C ARG A 134 -7.40 0.37 -23.72
N TYR A 135 -8.18 0.12 -24.77
CA TYR A 135 -9.54 0.61 -24.90
C TYR A 135 -10.50 -0.58 -25.07
N VAL A 136 -11.37 -0.79 -24.08
CA VAL A 136 -12.35 -1.88 -24.09
C VAL A 136 -13.73 -1.40 -24.56
N ASN A 137 -14.43 -2.23 -25.32
CA ASN A 137 -15.84 -2.03 -25.64
C ASN A 137 -16.75 -2.51 -24.48
N LYS A 138 -18.06 -2.30 -24.59
CA LYS A 138 -19.04 -2.72 -23.55
C LYS A 138 -19.02 -4.23 -23.21
N ARG A 139 -18.45 -5.07 -24.07
CA ARG A 139 -18.32 -6.53 -23.88
C ARG A 139 -16.91 -6.95 -23.45
N GLY A 140 -16.01 -6.00 -23.13
CA GLY A 140 -14.62 -6.29 -22.70
C GLY A 140 -13.63 -6.61 -23.82
N GLY A 141 -14.08 -6.64 -25.08
CA GLY A 141 -13.22 -6.82 -26.26
C GLY A 141 -12.56 -5.51 -26.71
N PRO A 142 -11.75 -5.53 -27.78
CA PRO A 142 -11.12 -4.31 -28.29
C PRO A 142 -12.17 -3.33 -28.81
N ASP A 143 -12.08 -2.08 -28.39
CA ASP A 143 -12.77 -0.98 -29.08
C ASP A 143 -12.02 -0.67 -30.39
N ARG A 144 -12.69 -0.94 -31.52
CA ARG A 144 -12.13 -0.82 -32.87
C ARG A 144 -12.10 0.62 -33.39
N ARG A 145 -12.70 1.58 -32.68
CA ARG A 145 -12.64 3.01 -33.04
C ARG A 145 -11.27 3.62 -32.79
N PHE A 146 -10.50 3.03 -31.89
CA PHE A 146 -9.14 3.49 -31.57
C PHE A 146 -8.11 2.77 -32.43
N LYS A 147 -7.40 3.54 -33.26
CA LYS A 147 -6.22 3.06 -34.00
C LYS A 147 -5.11 2.73 -33.00
N TYR A 148 -4.40 1.62 -33.20
CA TYR A 148 -3.32 1.13 -32.31
C TYR A 148 -3.77 0.79 -30.87
N ASN A 149 -4.93 0.16 -30.71
CA ASN A 149 -5.40 -0.37 -29.44
C ASN A 149 -4.62 -1.65 -29.06
N ARG A 150 -3.50 -1.52 -28.35
CA ARG A 150 -2.69 -2.67 -27.89
C ARG A 150 -3.31 -3.37 -26.68
N GLN A 151 -2.93 -4.62 -26.47
CA GLN A 151 -3.20 -5.32 -25.22
C GLN A 151 -2.21 -4.93 -24.12
N LEU A 152 -2.73 -4.79 -22.91
CA LEU A 152 -2.00 -4.49 -21.68
C LEU A 152 -1.99 -5.72 -20.76
N PRO A 153 -0.86 -6.05 -20.11
CA PRO A 153 -0.79 -7.10 -19.12
C PRO A 153 -1.60 -6.76 -17.87
N VAL A 154 -2.33 -7.75 -17.36
CA VAL A 154 -2.99 -7.72 -16.05
C VAL A 154 -2.14 -8.56 -15.10
N CYS A 155 -1.60 -7.95 -14.07
CA CYS A 155 -0.70 -8.56 -13.11
C CYS A 155 -1.42 -8.84 -11.79
N ALA A 156 -1.07 -9.94 -11.12
CA ALA A 156 -1.46 -10.18 -9.73
C ALA A 156 -0.64 -9.27 -8.84
N TYR A 157 -1.34 -8.43 -8.08
CA TYR A 157 -0.77 -7.53 -7.08
C TYR A 157 -1.33 -7.90 -5.72
N ASN A 158 -0.64 -7.57 -4.66
CA ASN A 158 -1.20 -7.63 -3.31
C ASN A 158 -1.67 -6.24 -2.88
N GLU A 159 -2.91 -6.14 -2.44
CA GLU A 159 -3.50 -4.90 -1.93
C GLU A 159 -3.47 -4.92 -0.41
N LEU A 160 -2.89 -3.87 0.19
CA LEU A 160 -2.92 -3.61 1.63
C LEU A 160 -3.83 -2.42 1.89
N ASP A 161 -4.94 -2.64 2.60
CA ASP A 161 -5.79 -1.58 3.13
C ASP A 161 -5.53 -1.39 4.62
N LEU A 162 -5.42 -0.12 5.03
CA LEU A 162 -5.34 0.32 6.42
C LEU A 162 -6.54 1.24 6.69
N GLU A 163 -7.33 0.92 7.72
CA GLU A 163 -8.52 1.68 8.10
C GLU A 163 -8.56 1.88 9.62
N SER A 164 -9.01 3.04 10.10
CA SER A 164 -9.26 3.29 11.52
C SER A 164 -10.62 3.94 11.75
N ASP A 165 -11.18 3.73 12.94
CA ASP A 165 -12.47 4.35 13.32
C ASP A 165 -12.34 5.88 13.48
N SER A 166 -11.12 6.39 13.69
CA SER A 166 -10.79 7.82 13.69
C SER A 166 -10.70 8.45 12.29
N GLY A 167 -10.94 7.70 11.22
CA GLY A 167 -11.05 8.21 9.85
C GLY A 167 -9.82 8.01 8.97
N LEU A 168 -8.80 7.28 9.42
CA LEU A 168 -7.71 6.89 8.53
C LEU A 168 -8.23 5.91 7.47
N ARG A 169 -7.90 6.17 6.20
CA ARG A 169 -8.08 5.22 5.10
C ARG A 169 -6.91 5.31 4.14
N ALA A 170 -6.14 4.24 4.01
CA ALA A 170 -5.03 4.16 3.08
C ALA A 170 -5.04 2.80 2.36
N ARG A 171 -4.72 2.82 1.08
CA ARG A 171 -4.56 1.61 0.26
C ARG A 171 -3.23 1.64 -0.44
N PHE A 172 -2.50 0.55 -0.36
CA PHE A 172 -1.28 0.29 -1.10
C PHE A 172 -1.49 -0.89 -2.05
N SER A 173 -0.93 -0.79 -3.25
CA SER A 173 -0.91 -1.85 -4.25
C SER A 173 0.54 -2.22 -4.52
N LEU A 174 0.86 -3.50 -4.33
CA LEU A 174 2.21 -4.04 -4.30
C LEU A 174 2.38 -5.07 -5.41
N SER A 175 3.46 -4.97 -6.19
CA SER A 175 3.65 -5.81 -7.38
C SER A 175 3.80 -7.30 -7.11
N ARG A 176 4.18 -7.68 -5.90
CA ARG A 176 4.38 -9.08 -5.49
C ARG A 176 3.17 -9.61 -4.72
N ALA A 177 2.62 -10.72 -5.19
CA ALA A 177 1.53 -11.42 -4.51
C ALA A 177 1.91 -11.81 -3.07
N GLY A 178 0.96 -11.71 -2.15
CA GLY A 178 1.15 -12.02 -0.72
C GLY A 178 2.09 -11.09 0.06
N ALA A 179 2.67 -10.04 -0.54
CA ALA A 179 3.72 -9.25 0.10
C ALA A 179 3.31 -8.55 1.40
N ALA A 180 2.03 -8.16 1.55
CA ALA A 180 1.52 -7.51 2.76
C ALA A 180 0.90 -8.45 3.78
N GLN A 181 0.89 -9.77 3.55
CA GLN A 181 0.21 -10.71 4.45
C GLN A 181 0.80 -10.68 5.87
N ALA A 182 2.13 -10.71 5.97
CA ALA A 182 2.82 -10.62 7.26
C ALA A 182 2.53 -9.29 7.98
N LEU A 183 2.52 -8.17 7.24
CA LEU A 183 2.28 -6.85 7.84
C LEU A 183 0.84 -6.70 8.31
N SER A 184 -0.12 -7.13 7.48
CA SER A 184 -1.53 -7.15 7.84
C SER A 184 -1.79 -8.05 9.05
N ALA A 185 -1.20 -9.24 9.10
CA ALA A 185 -1.33 -10.14 10.24
C ALA A 185 -0.74 -9.51 11.52
N TRP A 186 0.46 -8.93 11.43
CA TRP A 186 1.09 -8.26 12.58
C TRP A 186 0.23 -7.10 13.11
N LEU A 187 -0.25 -6.20 12.24
CA LEU A 187 -1.09 -5.06 12.64
C LEU A 187 -2.37 -5.51 13.32
N ASN A 188 -3.04 -6.54 12.78
CA ASN A 188 -4.25 -7.06 13.40
C ASN A 188 -3.99 -7.79 14.73
N SER A 189 -2.81 -8.39 14.92
CA SER A 189 -2.46 -9.03 16.20
C SER A 189 -2.25 -8.04 17.35
N GLN A 190 -2.11 -6.74 17.06
CA GLN A 190 -2.03 -5.70 18.08
C GLN A 190 -3.41 -5.23 18.58
N ARG A 191 -4.50 -5.75 18.01
CA ARG A 191 -5.86 -5.42 18.41
C ARG A 191 -6.27 -6.35 19.55
N ALA A 192 -6.62 -5.78 20.70
CA ALA A 192 -7.18 -6.51 21.84
C ALA A 192 -8.60 -7.03 21.55
#